data_AF-A0A3C1UPH8-F1
#
_entry.id   AF-A0A3C1UPH8-F1
#
_cell.length_a   1.000
_cell.length_b   1.000
_cell.length_c   1.000
_cell.angle_alpha   90.00
_cell.angle_beta   90.00
_cell.angle_gamma   90.00
#
_symmetry.space_group_name_H-M   'P 1'
#
loop_
_entity.id
_entity.type
_entity.pdbx_description
1 polymer ?
#
loop_
_entity_poly.entity_id
_entity_poly.type
_entity_poly.pdbx_seq_one_letter_code
_entity_poly.pdbx_strand_id
1 'polypeptide(L)'
;VRSRGVNFDLSNDLGLLLLVKGDGRTYEARLDSTATFRGNPLSFLGKFKTKKDQRIQVKVPFEDFIASWRGRQFPDEVLDTSAIRRVSILLADKKPGSFDLEIEWIRTYGKGQGRKQKSVENVSAQPKRLIATVVADGRFTIFKQALDAAKLTVFFQWDNPLTIFAPTDEAFSNLPEGLLEELLKPDNREKLVSLLAYHVAAGSFDAKQAVAEKNINMVRGGRIHVTSHSKETHVNDAIVLEPDIQCVDGIIHAIDTVLIPENSE
;
A
#
# COMPACT_ATOMS: atom_id res chain seq x y z
N VAL A 1 25.22 10.71 5.18
CA VAL A 1 25.07 11.69 4.08
C VAL A 1 23.84 12.54 4.31
N ARG A 2 23.87 13.83 3.98
CA ARG A 2 22.71 14.73 4.08
C ARG A 2 22.51 15.48 2.78
N SER A 3 21.27 15.66 2.36
CA SER A 3 20.94 16.54 1.24
C SER A 3 21.21 18.01 1.62
N ARG A 4 21.35 18.86 0.60
CA ARG A 4 21.10 20.30 0.78
C ARG A 4 19.62 20.51 1.11
N GLY A 5 19.24 21.72 1.50
CA GLY A 5 17.82 22.06 1.72
C GLY A 5 17.03 21.71 0.46
N VAL A 6 15.94 20.97 0.63
CA VAL A 6 15.01 20.58 -0.43
C VAL A 6 13.63 21.16 -0.11
N ASN A 7 12.73 21.10 -1.08
CA ASN A 7 11.32 21.37 -0.88
C ASN A 7 10.54 20.33 -1.67
N PHE A 8 10.28 19.19 -1.06
CA PHE A 8 9.53 18.11 -1.68
C PHE A 8 8.15 17.98 -1.06
N ASP A 9 7.15 17.91 -1.93
CA ASP A 9 5.81 17.46 -1.60
C ASP A 9 5.72 15.98 -1.97
N LEU A 10 5.70 15.14 -0.94
CA LEU A 10 5.59 13.69 -1.01
C LEU A 10 4.25 13.22 -0.43
N SER A 11 3.23 14.09 -0.41
CA SER A 11 1.91 13.81 0.15
C SER A 11 1.19 12.64 -0.52
N ASN A 12 1.52 12.36 -1.78
CA ASN A 12 0.97 11.25 -2.56
C ASN A 12 1.82 9.97 -2.50
N ASP A 13 2.98 10.03 -1.82
CA ASP A 13 3.89 8.92 -1.67
C ASP A 13 3.69 8.21 -0.31
N LEU A 14 4.00 6.92 -0.26
CA LEU A 14 3.85 6.06 0.90
C LEU A 14 5.15 5.88 1.70
N GLY A 15 6.29 6.14 1.07
CA GLY A 15 7.58 5.92 1.70
C GLY A 15 8.75 6.15 0.77
N LEU A 16 9.95 5.91 1.31
CA LEU A 16 11.18 5.90 0.53
C LEU A 16 11.47 4.50 0.00
N LEU A 17 11.98 4.46 -1.22
CA LEU A 17 12.50 3.28 -1.87
C LEU A 17 13.98 3.50 -2.18
N LEU A 18 14.85 2.62 -1.71
CA LEU A 18 16.29 2.76 -1.88
C LEU A 18 16.85 1.51 -2.56
N LEU A 19 17.63 1.68 -3.63
CA LEU A 19 18.49 0.62 -4.15
C LEU A 19 19.88 0.79 -3.56
N VAL A 20 20.28 -0.18 -2.73
CA VAL A 20 21.51 -0.10 -1.94
C VAL A 20 22.33 -1.37 -2.07
N LYS A 21 23.65 -1.23 -1.99
CA LYS A 21 24.58 -2.31 -1.68
C LYS A 21 25.23 -1.97 -0.35
N GLY A 22 25.05 -2.83 0.65
CA GLY A 22 25.56 -2.54 1.99
C GLY A 22 26.46 -3.64 2.55
N ASP A 23 26.87 -3.44 3.78
CA ASP A 23 27.79 -4.27 4.55
C ASP A 23 27.08 -5.23 5.53
N GLY A 24 25.74 -5.25 5.51
CA GLY A 24 24.90 -6.02 6.43
C GLY A 24 24.47 -5.27 7.69
N ARG A 25 24.88 -4.00 7.84
CA ARG A 25 24.53 -3.15 8.97
C ARG A 25 23.15 -2.51 8.79
N THR A 26 22.68 -1.91 9.88
CA THR A 26 21.42 -1.14 9.91
C THR A 26 21.72 0.34 9.78
N TYR A 27 21.03 0.97 8.83
CA TYR A 27 21.08 2.39 8.55
C TYR A 27 19.71 3.01 8.87
N GLU A 28 19.65 4.34 8.90
CA GLU A 28 18.43 5.10 9.05
C GLU A 28 18.32 6.14 7.95
N ALA A 29 17.14 6.22 7.35
CA ALA A 29 16.70 7.36 6.58
C ALA A 29 16.09 8.38 7.54
N ARG A 30 16.44 9.65 7.33
CA ARG A 30 16.01 10.77 8.15
C ARG A 30 15.37 11.82 7.28
N LEU A 31 14.16 12.21 7.67
CA LEU A 31 13.38 13.27 7.03
C LEU A 31 13.18 14.42 8.03
N ASP A 32 13.46 15.64 7.58
CA ASP A 32 13.10 16.84 8.34
C ASP A 32 11.94 17.52 7.59
N SER A 33 10.85 17.81 8.29
CA SER A 33 9.67 18.50 7.76
C SER A 33 9.48 19.86 8.45
N THR A 34 8.24 20.25 8.73
CA THR A 34 7.83 21.48 9.40
C THR A 34 7.77 21.32 10.93
N ALA A 35 7.70 20.10 11.45
CA ALA A 35 7.50 19.85 12.87
C ALA A 35 8.67 20.35 13.73
N THR A 36 8.34 20.97 14.87
CA THR A 36 9.34 21.49 15.81
C THR A 36 9.01 21.12 17.24
N PHE A 37 10.06 20.95 18.05
CA PHE A 37 9.96 20.79 19.50
C PHE A 37 10.83 21.84 20.16
N ARG A 38 10.22 22.70 21.01
CA ARG A 38 10.88 23.85 21.65
C ARG A 38 11.63 24.74 20.64
N GLY A 39 11.00 25.02 19.51
CA GLY A 39 11.56 25.85 18.43
C GLY A 39 12.68 25.20 17.62
N ASN A 40 13.03 23.94 17.90
CA ASN A 40 14.04 23.20 17.14
C ASN A 40 13.36 22.20 16.21
N PRO A 41 13.85 22.01 14.96
CA PRO A 41 13.28 21.01 14.06
C PRO A 41 13.31 19.61 14.67
N LEU A 42 12.18 18.91 14.58
CA LEU A 42 12.13 17.47 14.79
C LEU A 42 12.65 16.76 13.55
N SER A 43 13.24 15.59 13.77
CA SER A 43 13.64 14.72 12.68
C SER A 43 12.93 13.39 12.79
N PHE A 44 12.43 12.92 11.68
CA PHE A 44 11.72 11.67 11.55
C PHE A 44 12.72 10.60 11.09
N LEU A 45 12.77 9.45 11.78
CA LEU A 45 13.78 8.41 11.56
C LEU A 45 13.11 7.09 11.18
N GLY A 46 13.40 6.58 9.98
CA GLY A 46 12.99 5.26 9.51
C GLY A 46 14.21 4.36 9.31
N LYS A 47 14.24 3.18 9.95
CA LYS A 47 15.39 2.28 9.88
C LYS A 47 15.28 1.30 8.72
N PHE A 48 16.42 0.94 8.15
CA PHE A 48 16.50 -0.10 7.12
C PHE A 48 17.74 -0.96 7.27
N LYS A 49 17.63 -2.25 6.96
CA LYS A 49 18.72 -3.23 7.08
C LYS A 49 19.27 -3.56 5.70
N THR A 50 20.59 -3.58 5.58
CA THR A 50 21.27 -3.99 4.36
C THR A 50 21.64 -5.47 4.40
N LYS A 51 22.01 -6.04 3.25
CA LYS A 51 22.64 -7.35 3.16
C LYS A 51 24.08 -7.16 2.69
N LYS A 52 25.01 -7.85 3.36
CA LYS A 52 26.44 -7.76 3.06
C LYS A 52 26.71 -8.14 1.61
N ASP A 53 27.36 -7.24 0.88
CA ASP A 53 27.80 -7.37 -0.51
C ASP A 53 26.67 -7.64 -1.53
N GLN A 54 25.40 -7.44 -1.14
CA GLN A 54 24.25 -7.66 -2.00
C GLN A 54 23.54 -6.34 -2.33
N ARG A 55 23.25 -6.15 -3.61
CA ARG A 55 22.34 -5.10 -4.07
C ARG A 55 20.91 -5.51 -3.77
N ILE A 56 20.22 -4.69 -2.98
CA ILE A 56 18.83 -4.92 -2.59
C ILE A 56 18.04 -3.62 -2.69
N GLN A 57 16.76 -3.76 -3.02
CA GLN A 57 15.78 -2.70 -2.88
C GLN A 57 15.21 -2.76 -1.46
N VAL A 58 15.20 -1.62 -0.76
CA VAL A 58 14.67 -1.51 0.59
C VAL A 58 13.59 -0.44 0.64
N LYS A 59 12.45 -0.81 1.21
CA LYS A 59 11.33 0.09 1.49
C LYS A 59 11.48 0.65 2.90
N VAL A 60 11.22 1.94 3.05
CA VAL A 60 11.07 2.61 4.35
C VAL A 60 9.74 3.36 4.31
N PRO A 61 8.65 2.71 4.75
CA PRO A 61 7.33 3.34 4.84
C PRO A 61 7.38 4.61 5.69
N PHE A 62 6.67 5.67 5.30
CA PHE A 62 6.61 6.90 6.10
C PHE A 62 5.96 6.68 7.48
N GLU A 63 5.09 5.68 7.62
CA GLU A 63 4.50 5.28 8.91
C GLU A 63 5.51 4.67 9.88
N ASP A 64 6.63 4.13 9.39
CA ASP A 64 7.72 3.61 10.23
C ASP A 64 8.64 4.73 10.75
N PHE A 65 8.44 5.97 10.29
CA PHE A 65 9.26 7.09 10.72
C PHE A 65 8.80 7.62 12.07
N ILE A 66 9.70 7.55 13.05
CA ILE A 66 9.44 8.05 14.40
C ILE A 66 10.13 9.40 14.57
N ALA A 67 9.39 10.42 15.00
CA ALA A 67 9.97 11.71 15.33
C ALA A 67 10.95 11.61 16.50
N SER A 68 12.06 12.32 16.39
CA SER A 68 13.16 12.26 17.33
C SER A 68 13.87 13.60 17.45
N TRP A 69 14.22 13.96 18.68
CA TRP A 69 15.10 15.08 18.98
C TRP A 69 16.08 14.69 20.07
N ARG A 70 17.38 14.77 19.76
CA ARG A 70 18.48 14.39 20.66
C ARG A 70 18.31 13.00 21.29
N GLY A 71 17.78 12.05 20.53
CA GLY A 71 17.57 10.66 20.96
C GLY A 71 16.28 10.42 21.75
N ARG A 72 15.53 11.47 22.12
CA ARG A 72 14.17 11.33 22.65
C ARG A 72 13.21 11.13 21.48
N GLN A 73 12.36 10.11 21.58
CA GLN A 73 11.33 9.80 20.58
C GLN A 73 9.98 10.45 20.94
N PHE A 74 9.22 10.78 19.90
CA PHE A 74 7.88 11.34 19.96
C PHE A 74 6.99 10.53 19.02
N PRO A 75 6.46 9.37 19.46
CA PRO A 75 5.72 8.46 18.59
C PRO A 75 4.39 9.03 18.11
N ASP A 76 3.80 9.98 18.83
CA ASP A 76 2.53 10.61 18.49
C ASP A 76 2.69 11.74 17.44
N GLU A 77 3.92 12.15 17.15
CA GLU A 77 4.21 13.17 16.13
C GLU A 77 4.20 12.54 14.74
N VAL A 78 3.40 13.08 13.84
CA VAL A 78 3.22 12.58 12.48
C VAL A 78 4.11 13.32 11.50
N LEU A 79 4.76 12.58 10.60
CA LEU A 79 5.57 13.16 9.54
C LEU A 79 4.67 13.91 8.54
N ASP A 80 4.82 15.23 8.47
CA ASP A 80 4.28 16.05 7.38
C ASP A 80 5.08 15.81 6.09
N THR A 81 4.52 15.01 5.19
CA THR A 81 5.12 14.65 3.90
C THR A 81 4.95 15.72 2.82
N SER A 82 4.07 16.71 3.02
CA SER A 82 3.83 17.78 2.05
C SER A 82 4.97 18.81 1.99
N ALA A 83 5.81 18.85 3.02
CA ALA A 83 6.83 19.87 3.21
C ALA A 83 8.16 19.29 3.70
N ILE A 84 8.71 18.33 2.96
CA ILE A 84 10.02 17.74 3.26
C ILE A 84 11.12 18.74 2.91
N ARG A 85 11.92 19.07 3.92
CA ARG A 85 13.01 20.07 3.85
C ARG A 85 14.40 19.45 3.77
N ARG A 86 14.53 18.19 4.16
CA ARG A 86 15.81 17.48 4.17
C ARG A 86 15.63 15.98 4.12
N VAL A 87 16.54 15.31 3.41
CA VAL A 87 16.71 13.86 3.42
C VAL A 87 18.14 13.54 3.84
N SER A 88 18.32 12.63 4.78
CA SER A 88 19.64 12.16 5.21
C SER A 88 19.67 10.66 5.40
N ILE A 89 20.83 10.05 5.20
CA ILE A 89 21.09 8.64 5.48
C ILE A 89 22.20 8.56 6.51
N LEU A 90 21.98 7.85 7.60
CA LEU A 90 22.92 7.70 8.71
C LEU A 90 23.09 6.23 9.08
N LEU A 91 24.20 5.91 9.72
CA LEU A 91 24.41 4.60 10.33
C LEU A 91 23.65 4.53 11.67
N ALA A 92 22.77 3.53 11.83
CA ALA A 92 21.80 3.50 12.92
C ALA A 92 22.14 2.52 14.05
N ASP A 93 23.01 1.54 13.80
CA ASP A 93 23.26 0.44 14.73
C ASP A 93 24.17 0.80 15.92
N LYS A 94 24.81 1.98 15.91
CA LYS A 94 25.75 2.49 16.92
C LYS A 94 26.89 1.52 17.26
N LYS A 95 27.21 0.58 16.36
CA LYS A 95 28.32 -0.37 16.56
C LYS A 95 29.64 0.26 16.10
N PRO A 96 30.76 0.07 16.81
CA PRO A 96 32.07 0.46 16.30
C PRO A 96 32.47 -0.43 15.11
N GLY A 97 33.33 0.07 14.23
CA GLY A 97 33.87 -0.66 13.08
C GLY A 97 33.57 0.02 11.74
N SER A 98 34.23 -0.48 10.69
CA SER A 98 34.04 -0.01 9.32
C SER A 98 32.58 -0.16 8.88
N PHE A 99 32.14 0.76 8.03
CA PHE A 99 30.86 0.64 7.37
C PHE A 99 31.02 0.95 5.89
N ASP A 100 30.20 0.31 5.07
CA ASP A 100 30.14 0.56 3.64
C ASP A 100 28.69 0.50 3.14
N LEU A 101 28.26 1.60 2.53
CA LEU A 101 26.92 1.74 1.96
C LEU A 101 27.02 2.50 0.65
N GLU A 102 26.80 1.77 -0.43
CA GLU A 102 26.56 2.36 -1.75
C GLU A 102 25.04 2.54 -1.92
N ILE A 103 24.65 3.76 -2.30
CA ILE A 103 23.27 4.08 -2.64
C ILE A 103 23.25 4.42 -4.13
N GLU A 104 22.57 3.59 -4.91
CA GLU A 104 22.45 3.80 -6.36
C GLU A 104 21.39 4.85 -6.67
N TRP A 105 20.23 4.74 -6.01
CA TRP A 105 19.19 5.76 -6.06
C TRP A 105 18.29 5.72 -4.83
N ILE A 106 17.65 6.86 -4.58
CA ILE A 106 16.56 7.03 -3.62
C ILE A 106 15.36 7.56 -4.42
N ARG A 107 14.22 6.90 -4.28
CA ARG A 107 12.94 7.27 -4.89
C ARG A 107 11.85 7.19 -3.83
N THR A 108 10.65 7.57 -4.21
CA THR A 108 9.44 7.28 -3.47
C THR A 108 8.62 6.19 -4.16
N TYR A 109 7.70 5.58 -3.43
CA TYR A 109 6.70 4.63 -3.95
C TYR A 109 5.32 5.00 -3.39
N GLY A 110 4.23 4.51 -4.00
CA GLY A 110 2.90 5.11 -3.85
C GLY A 110 2.71 6.23 -4.88
N LYS A 111 1.60 6.24 -5.61
CA LYS A 111 1.52 6.91 -6.93
C LYS A 111 1.77 8.42 -6.91
N GLY A 112 2.73 8.85 -7.75
CA GLY A 112 2.86 10.23 -8.23
C GLY A 112 3.66 10.42 -9.53
N GLN A 113 3.94 9.39 -10.34
CA GLN A 113 4.51 9.59 -11.69
C GLN A 113 3.42 9.81 -12.74
N GLY A 114 3.13 11.09 -12.99
CA GLY A 114 2.30 11.56 -14.10
C GLY A 114 2.16 13.08 -14.04
N ARG A 115 2.86 13.80 -14.91
CA ARG A 115 2.68 15.25 -15.10
C ARG A 115 1.19 15.59 -15.26
N LYS A 116 0.61 16.37 -14.34
CA LYS A 116 0.17 17.76 -14.58
C LYS A 116 -0.42 18.38 -13.31
N GLN A 117 0.17 19.52 -12.98
CA GLN A 117 -0.29 20.53 -12.05
C GLN A 117 -1.74 20.97 -12.35
N LYS A 118 -2.60 20.92 -11.32
CA LYS A 118 -3.59 21.96 -11.00
C LYS A 118 -4.07 21.76 -9.56
N SER A 119 -3.75 22.75 -8.74
CA SER A 119 -4.39 23.08 -7.46
C SER A 119 -5.91 23.05 -7.58
N VAL A 120 -6.65 22.58 -6.56
CA VAL A 120 -7.52 23.38 -5.68
C VAL A 120 -7.95 22.55 -4.44
N GLU A 121 -7.98 23.24 -3.28
CA GLU A 121 -8.80 23.06 -2.06
C GLU A 121 -8.45 22.07 -0.93
N ASN A 122 -8.31 22.70 0.25
CA ASN A 122 -8.26 22.15 1.60
C ASN A 122 -9.48 21.28 1.92
N VAL A 123 -9.24 20.02 2.26
CA VAL A 123 -9.86 19.38 3.43
C VAL A 123 -8.81 18.49 4.07
N SER A 124 -8.66 18.59 5.39
CA SER A 124 -7.87 17.70 6.24
C SER A 124 -8.43 16.26 6.25
N ALA A 125 -8.36 15.57 5.12
CA ALA A 125 -8.65 14.14 5.02
C ALA A 125 -7.31 13.43 4.80
N GLN A 126 -6.94 12.57 5.75
CA GLN A 126 -5.85 11.62 5.55
C GLN A 126 -6.07 10.91 4.20
N PRO A 127 -5.03 10.72 3.38
CA PRO A 127 -5.17 10.04 2.10
C PRO A 127 -5.81 8.67 2.30
N LYS A 128 -6.97 8.45 1.68
CA LYS A 128 -7.72 7.18 1.76
C LYS A 128 -6.90 6.07 1.12
N ARG A 129 -6.39 5.14 1.93
CA ARG A 129 -5.70 3.92 1.46
C ARG A 129 -6.72 2.82 1.14
N LEU A 130 -6.38 1.90 0.24
CA LEU A 130 -7.22 0.76 -0.16
C LEU A 130 -7.75 0.02 1.06
N ILE A 131 -6.86 -0.51 1.89
CA ILE A 131 -7.24 -1.32 3.04
C ILE A 131 -7.93 -0.48 4.12
N ALA A 132 -7.49 0.76 4.34
CA ALA A 132 -8.16 1.64 5.30
C ALA A 132 -9.60 1.96 4.85
N THR A 133 -9.81 2.18 3.55
CA THR A 133 -11.14 2.42 2.96
C THR A 133 -12.03 1.19 3.08
N VAL A 134 -11.52 0.01 2.71
CA VAL A 134 -12.24 -1.25 2.88
C VAL A 134 -12.62 -1.50 4.34
N VAL A 135 -11.68 -1.29 5.27
CA VAL A 135 -11.90 -1.53 6.71
C VAL A 135 -12.86 -0.52 7.35
N ALA A 136 -12.94 0.70 6.81
CA ALA A 136 -13.80 1.77 7.31
C ALA A 136 -15.21 1.73 6.71
N ASP A 137 -15.41 1.04 5.59
CA ASP A 137 -16.72 0.92 4.93
C ASP A 137 -17.50 -0.26 5.53
N GLY A 138 -18.71 0.04 6.04
CA GLY A 138 -19.57 -0.93 6.71
C GLY A 138 -20.10 -2.05 5.81
N ARG A 139 -19.95 -1.94 4.49
CA ARG A 139 -20.38 -2.97 3.52
C ARG A 139 -19.39 -4.11 3.34
N PHE A 140 -18.17 -4.00 3.86
CA PHE A 140 -17.10 -4.98 3.66
C PHE A 140 -16.70 -5.68 4.96
N THR A 141 -17.64 -5.85 5.90
CA THR A 141 -17.35 -6.38 7.23
C THR A 141 -16.85 -7.83 7.16
N ILE A 142 -17.48 -8.67 6.35
CA ILE A 142 -17.10 -10.08 6.14
C ILE A 142 -15.77 -10.16 5.39
N PHE A 143 -15.60 -9.33 4.35
CA PHE A 143 -14.34 -9.26 3.60
C PHE A 143 -13.16 -8.88 4.51
N LYS A 144 -13.35 -7.91 5.42
CA LYS A 144 -12.37 -7.55 6.45
C LYS A 144 -12.03 -8.73 7.36
N GLN A 145 -13.04 -9.44 7.88
CA GLN A 145 -12.80 -10.61 8.74
C GLN A 145 -11.99 -11.68 8.01
N ALA A 146 -12.29 -11.92 6.74
CA ALA A 146 -11.54 -12.83 5.89
C ALA A 146 -10.08 -12.38 5.69
N LEU A 147 -9.83 -11.09 5.43
CA LEU A 147 -8.49 -10.52 5.32
C LEU A 147 -7.68 -10.69 6.61
N ASP A 148 -8.32 -10.46 7.77
CA ASP A 148 -7.70 -10.61 9.08
C ASP A 148 -7.38 -12.09 9.39
N ALA A 149 -8.30 -13.01 9.12
CA ALA A 149 -8.09 -14.46 9.27
C ALA A 149 -6.96 -14.99 8.36
N ALA A 150 -6.88 -14.46 7.13
CA ALA A 150 -5.81 -14.77 6.19
C ALA A 150 -4.45 -14.15 6.59
N LYS A 151 -4.45 -13.12 7.45
CA LYS A 151 -3.31 -12.22 7.75
C LYS A 151 -2.79 -11.52 6.48
N LEU A 152 -3.69 -11.18 5.57
CA LEU A 152 -3.35 -10.57 4.27
C LEU A 152 -3.24 -9.04 4.31
N THR A 153 -3.55 -8.40 5.44
CA THR A 153 -3.42 -6.96 5.64
C THR A 153 -2.00 -6.45 5.34
N VAL A 154 -0.98 -7.30 5.48
CA VAL A 154 0.44 -7.01 5.17
C VAL A 154 0.76 -7.12 3.67
N PHE A 155 -0.01 -7.91 2.90
CA PHE A 155 0.25 -8.17 1.48
C PHE A 155 0.02 -6.94 0.59
N PHE A 156 -0.85 -6.03 1.02
CA PHE A 156 -1.19 -4.80 0.30
C PHE A 156 -0.13 -3.70 0.40
N GLN A 157 1.02 -3.94 1.05
CA GLN A 157 2.19 -3.06 1.02
C GLN A 157 2.98 -3.15 -0.30
N TRP A 158 2.29 -3.40 -1.42
CA TRP A 158 2.89 -3.48 -2.75
C TRP A 158 3.29 -2.09 -3.25
N ASP A 159 4.43 -1.98 -3.95
CA ASP A 159 4.96 -0.68 -4.46
C ASP A 159 4.15 -0.13 -5.64
N ASN A 160 3.34 -0.99 -6.24
CA ASN A 160 2.55 -0.67 -7.41
C ASN A 160 1.08 -0.48 -7.01
N PRO A 161 0.37 0.41 -7.69
CA PRO A 161 -1.07 0.55 -7.49
C PRO A 161 -1.78 -0.78 -7.71
N LEU A 162 -2.80 -1.03 -6.91
CA LEU A 162 -3.64 -2.22 -7.04
C LEU A 162 -5.05 -1.84 -7.43
N THR A 163 -5.78 -2.78 -8.02
CA THR A 163 -7.23 -2.72 -8.14
C THR A 163 -7.81 -3.85 -7.31
N ILE A 164 -8.68 -3.52 -6.37
CA ILE A 164 -9.41 -4.48 -5.54
C ILE A 164 -10.86 -4.53 -6.02
N PHE A 165 -11.32 -5.73 -6.35
CA PHE A 165 -12.74 -6.01 -6.55
C PHE A 165 -13.29 -6.50 -5.20
N ALA A 166 -13.88 -5.61 -4.41
CA ALA A 166 -14.25 -5.88 -3.02
C ALA A 166 -15.69 -6.42 -2.94
N PRO A 167 -15.90 -7.69 -2.56
CA PRO A 167 -17.25 -8.25 -2.40
C PRO A 167 -17.92 -7.64 -1.16
N THR A 168 -19.18 -7.22 -1.31
CA THR A 168 -19.98 -6.73 -0.18
C THR A 168 -20.42 -7.87 0.73
N ASP A 169 -20.95 -7.52 1.91
CA ASP A 169 -21.51 -8.49 2.84
C ASP A 169 -22.70 -9.26 2.22
N GLU A 170 -23.47 -8.64 1.32
CA GLU A 170 -24.49 -9.34 0.53
C GLU A 170 -23.86 -10.37 -0.42
N ALA A 171 -22.71 -10.07 -1.02
CA ALA A 171 -22.01 -11.00 -1.91
C ALA A 171 -21.58 -12.28 -1.19
N PHE A 172 -21.12 -12.15 0.06
CA PHE A 172 -20.82 -13.31 0.91
C PHE A 172 -22.07 -14.07 1.34
N SER A 173 -23.19 -13.38 1.53
CA SER A 173 -24.47 -14.01 1.87
C SER A 173 -25.05 -14.82 0.71
N ASN A 174 -24.65 -14.53 -0.53
CA ASN A 174 -25.02 -15.29 -1.73
C ASN A 174 -24.19 -16.56 -1.94
N LEU A 175 -23.15 -16.81 -1.12
CA LEU A 175 -22.39 -18.06 -1.19
C LEU A 175 -23.27 -19.25 -0.75
N PRO A 176 -23.02 -20.45 -1.28
CA PRO A 176 -23.66 -21.67 -0.79
C PRO A 176 -23.50 -21.80 0.73
N GLU A 177 -24.57 -22.23 1.39
CA GLU A 177 -24.61 -22.39 2.85
C GLU A 177 -23.45 -23.30 3.32
N GLY A 178 -22.67 -22.83 4.30
CA GLY A 178 -21.51 -23.55 4.84
C GLY A 178 -20.17 -23.26 4.17
N LEU A 179 -20.15 -22.66 2.97
CA LEU A 179 -18.89 -22.39 2.25
C LEU A 179 -18.05 -21.30 2.93
N LEU A 180 -18.69 -20.23 3.42
CA LEU A 180 -17.99 -19.16 4.14
C LEU A 180 -17.38 -19.69 5.44
N GLU A 181 -18.15 -20.46 6.21
CA GLU A 181 -17.70 -21.09 7.45
C GLU A 181 -16.55 -22.05 7.18
N GLU A 182 -16.61 -22.81 6.07
CA GLU A 182 -15.52 -23.67 5.65
C GLU A 182 -14.25 -22.87 5.31
N LEU A 183 -14.37 -21.80 4.53
CA LEU A 183 -13.25 -20.95 4.13
C LEU A 183 -12.57 -20.25 5.33
N LEU A 184 -13.34 -19.90 6.37
CA LEU A 184 -12.83 -19.27 7.58
C LEU A 184 -12.17 -20.24 8.57
N LYS A 185 -12.25 -21.57 8.34
CA LYS A 185 -11.55 -22.55 9.19
C LYS A 185 -10.03 -22.36 9.09
N PRO A 186 -9.29 -22.50 10.20
CA PRO A 186 -7.82 -22.40 10.20
C PRO A 186 -7.14 -23.33 9.19
N ASP A 187 -7.69 -24.53 9.01
CA ASP A 187 -7.17 -25.56 8.09
C ASP A 187 -7.29 -25.14 6.60
N ASN A 188 -8.23 -24.25 6.29
CA ASN A 188 -8.48 -23.73 4.94
C ASN A 188 -7.85 -22.37 4.68
N ARG A 189 -6.99 -21.88 5.59
CA ARG A 189 -6.35 -20.57 5.48
C ARG A 189 -5.64 -20.36 4.15
N GLU A 190 -4.97 -21.37 3.58
CA GLU A 190 -4.31 -21.23 2.28
C GLU A 190 -5.29 -21.02 1.13
N LYS A 191 -6.46 -21.69 1.17
CA LYS A 191 -7.55 -21.49 0.22
C LYS A 191 -8.15 -20.09 0.38
N LEU A 192 -8.36 -19.63 1.62
CA LEU A 192 -8.84 -18.29 1.90
C LEU A 192 -7.88 -17.21 1.38
N VAL A 193 -6.58 -17.38 1.62
CA VAL A 193 -5.54 -16.51 1.05
C VAL A 193 -5.59 -16.52 -0.47
N SER A 194 -5.87 -17.68 -1.08
CA SER A 194 -5.99 -17.82 -2.53
C SER A 194 -7.15 -17.02 -3.09
N LEU A 195 -8.33 -17.22 -2.49
CA LEU A 195 -9.57 -16.56 -2.86
C LEU A 195 -9.45 -15.04 -2.73
N LEU A 196 -8.95 -14.55 -1.60
CA LEU A 196 -8.81 -13.11 -1.35
C LEU A 196 -7.80 -12.47 -2.31
N ALA A 197 -6.69 -13.15 -2.59
CA ALA A 197 -5.72 -12.66 -3.58
C ALA A 197 -6.29 -12.67 -5.02
N TYR A 198 -7.27 -13.52 -5.32
CA TYR A 198 -7.97 -13.53 -6.60
C TYR A 198 -8.92 -12.34 -6.81
N HIS A 199 -9.17 -11.54 -5.77
CA HIS A 199 -9.90 -10.28 -5.87
C HIS A 199 -8.98 -9.07 -6.12
N VAL A 200 -7.68 -9.29 -6.26
CA VAL A 200 -6.67 -8.23 -6.36
C VAL A 200 -5.94 -8.33 -7.70
N ALA A 201 -5.94 -7.23 -8.45
CA ALA A 201 -5.17 -7.09 -9.68
C ALA A 201 -3.98 -6.16 -9.45
N ALA A 202 -2.85 -6.48 -10.10
CA ALA A 202 -1.69 -5.59 -10.15
C ALA A 202 -1.92 -4.52 -11.22
N GLY A 203 -1.85 -3.25 -10.85
CA GLY A 203 -2.16 -2.12 -11.72
C GLY A 203 -3.37 -1.35 -11.21
N SER A 204 -3.59 -0.18 -11.81
CA SER A 204 -4.74 0.66 -11.49
C SER A 204 -5.65 0.70 -12.69
N PHE A 205 -6.77 0.01 -12.61
CA PHE A 205 -7.78 -0.03 -13.64
C PHE A 205 -9.02 0.68 -13.10
N ASP A 206 -9.32 1.85 -13.65
CA ASP A 206 -10.68 2.41 -13.54
C ASP A 206 -11.66 1.55 -14.37
N ALA A 207 -12.96 1.71 -14.17
CA ALA A 207 -13.95 0.85 -14.81
C ALA A 207 -13.87 0.92 -16.35
N LYS A 208 -13.57 2.10 -16.91
CA LYS A 208 -13.41 2.26 -18.36
C LYS A 208 -12.18 1.53 -18.89
N GLN A 209 -11.06 1.64 -18.19
CA GLN A 209 -9.83 0.93 -18.50
C GLN A 209 -10.00 -0.58 -18.34
N ALA A 210 -10.68 -1.02 -17.29
CA ALA A 210 -10.96 -2.43 -17.05
C ALA A 210 -11.77 -3.04 -18.21
N VAL A 211 -12.84 -2.35 -18.64
CA VAL A 211 -13.64 -2.75 -19.81
C VAL A 211 -12.82 -2.72 -21.11
N ALA A 212 -11.93 -1.74 -21.27
CA ALA A 212 -11.08 -1.64 -22.46
C ALA A 212 -10.06 -2.78 -22.55
N GLU A 213 -9.47 -3.17 -21.43
CA GLU A 213 -8.50 -4.28 -21.33
C GLU A 213 -9.17 -5.63 -21.56
N LYS A 214 -10.44 -5.77 -21.18
CA LYS A 214 -11.28 -6.99 -21.25
C LYS A 214 -10.80 -8.16 -20.40
N ASN A 215 -9.51 -8.33 -20.20
CA ASN A 215 -8.92 -9.42 -19.40
C ASN A 215 -7.86 -8.86 -18.47
N ILE A 216 -8.08 -8.96 -17.16
CA ILE A 216 -7.13 -8.46 -16.15
C ILE A 216 -6.50 -9.66 -15.45
N ASN A 217 -5.17 -9.67 -15.36
CA ASN A 217 -4.44 -10.71 -14.63
C ASN A 217 -4.47 -10.42 -13.14
N MET A 218 -4.80 -11.43 -12.34
CA MET A 218 -4.86 -11.32 -10.88
C MET A 218 -3.49 -11.63 -10.26
N VAL A 219 -3.21 -11.09 -9.07
CA VAL A 219 -1.88 -11.20 -8.44
C VAL A 219 -1.49 -12.64 -8.10
N ARG A 220 -2.45 -13.53 -7.86
CA ARG A 220 -2.21 -14.97 -7.62
C ARG A 220 -2.34 -15.83 -8.89
N GLY A 221 -2.37 -15.19 -10.06
CA GLY A 221 -2.63 -15.87 -11.32
C GLY A 221 -4.12 -16.07 -11.59
N GLY A 222 -4.43 -16.55 -12.78
CA GLY A 222 -5.77 -16.48 -13.35
C GLY A 222 -6.09 -15.09 -13.90
N ARG A 223 -7.24 -14.98 -14.57
CA ARG A 223 -7.69 -13.75 -15.20
C ARG A 223 -9.17 -13.55 -14.92
N ILE A 224 -9.57 -12.30 -14.75
CA ILE A 224 -10.98 -11.91 -14.78
C ILE A 224 -11.31 -11.36 -16.15
N HIS A 225 -12.53 -11.62 -16.61
CA HIS A 225 -13.09 -11.03 -17.81
C HIS A 225 -13.94 -9.82 -17.43
N VAL A 226 -13.72 -8.68 -18.06
CA VAL A 226 -14.45 -7.45 -17.75
C VAL A 226 -15.26 -7.01 -18.97
N THR A 227 -16.56 -6.86 -18.79
CA THR A 227 -17.49 -6.43 -19.85
C THR A 227 -18.34 -5.27 -19.36
N SER A 228 -18.98 -4.58 -20.31
CA SER A 228 -20.01 -3.61 -19.99
C SER A 228 -21.29 -3.92 -20.76
N HIS A 229 -22.39 -4.05 -20.02
CA HIS A 229 -23.73 -4.27 -20.55
C HIS A 229 -24.65 -3.20 -19.97
N SER A 230 -25.40 -2.48 -20.82
CA SER A 230 -26.42 -1.52 -20.37
C SER A 230 -25.94 -0.45 -19.36
N LYS A 231 -24.66 -0.04 -19.44
CA LYS A 231 -23.95 0.88 -18.52
C LYS A 231 -23.55 0.27 -17.16
N GLU A 232 -23.81 -1.01 -16.94
CA GLU A 232 -23.27 -1.78 -15.82
C GLU A 232 -21.92 -2.39 -16.25
N THR A 233 -20.98 -2.45 -15.31
CA THR A 233 -19.69 -3.13 -15.52
C THR A 233 -19.78 -4.48 -14.85
N HIS A 234 -19.43 -5.53 -15.57
CA HIS A 234 -19.39 -6.89 -15.06
C HIS A 234 -17.95 -7.38 -15.01
N VAL A 235 -17.64 -8.14 -13.96
CA VAL A 235 -16.36 -8.81 -13.75
C VAL A 235 -16.67 -10.29 -13.57
N ASN A 236 -16.38 -11.09 -14.61
CA ASN A 236 -16.97 -12.41 -14.79
C ASN A 236 -18.50 -12.31 -14.68
N ASP A 237 -19.11 -13.05 -13.74
CA ASP A 237 -20.53 -13.02 -13.45
C ASP A 237 -20.91 -11.96 -12.40
N ALA A 238 -19.94 -11.30 -11.77
CA ALA A 238 -20.18 -10.31 -10.72
C ALA A 238 -20.54 -8.94 -11.31
N ILE A 239 -21.54 -8.27 -10.74
CA ILE A 239 -21.89 -6.88 -11.06
C ILE A 239 -21.06 -5.95 -10.20
N VAL A 240 -20.45 -4.94 -10.83
CA VAL A 240 -19.80 -3.84 -10.11
C VAL A 240 -20.87 -2.84 -9.66
N LEU A 241 -21.17 -2.86 -8.36
CA LEU A 241 -22.17 -2.01 -7.71
C LEU A 241 -21.70 -0.56 -7.59
N GLU A 242 -20.43 -0.37 -7.23
CA GLU A 242 -19.81 0.94 -7.10
C GLU A 242 -18.40 0.90 -7.68
N PRO A 243 -18.20 1.41 -8.91
CA PRO A 243 -16.88 1.49 -9.52
C PRO A 243 -16.09 2.70 -9.03
N ASP A 244 -14.78 2.66 -9.28
CA ASP A 244 -13.88 3.82 -9.28
C ASP A 244 -13.69 4.52 -7.91
N ILE A 245 -13.79 3.78 -6.80
CA ILE A 245 -13.48 4.30 -5.46
C ILE A 245 -11.97 4.55 -5.38
N GLN A 246 -11.56 5.81 -5.54
CA GLN A 246 -10.16 6.21 -5.61
C GLN A 246 -9.47 6.15 -4.25
N CYS A 247 -8.33 5.47 -4.21
CA CYS A 247 -7.40 5.44 -3.09
C CYS A 247 -6.00 5.88 -3.55
N VAL A 248 -5.14 6.28 -2.61
CA VAL A 248 -3.77 6.73 -2.96
C VAL A 248 -2.88 5.62 -3.50
N ASP A 249 -3.16 4.39 -3.10
CA ASP A 249 -2.45 3.15 -3.43
C ASP A 249 -3.24 2.26 -4.42
N GLY A 250 -4.36 2.75 -4.98
CA GLY A 250 -5.13 1.98 -5.96
C GLY A 250 -6.58 2.39 -6.13
N ILE A 251 -7.39 1.46 -6.67
CA ILE A 251 -8.82 1.64 -6.92
C ILE A 251 -9.59 0.48 -6.30
N ILE A 252 -10.75 0.75 -5.69
CA ILE A 252 -11.70 -0.27 -5.26
C ILE A 252 -12.91 -0.24 -6.20
N HIS A 253 -13.36 -1.42 -6.60
CA HIS A 253 -14.66 -1.64 -7.25
C HIS A 253 -15.47 -2.53 -6.32
N ALA A 254 -16.59 -2.05 -5.79
CA ALA A 254 -17.48 -2.87 -4.99
C ALA A 254 -18.26 -3.83 -5.89
N ILE A 255 -18.32 -5.11 -5.54
CA ILE A 255 -18.99 -6.15 -6.35
C ILE A 255 -20.03 -6.92 -5.52
N ASP A 256 -21.05 -7.44 -6.21
CA ASP A 256 -22.18 -8.17 -5.61
C ASP A 256 -21.98 -9.68 -5.47
N THR A 257 -20.86 -10.20 -5.98
CA THR A 257 -20.57 -11.63 -6.05
C THR A 257 -19.10 -11.90 -5.73
N VAL A 258 -18.83 -12.92 -4.91
CA VAL A 258 -17.45 -13.35 -4.61
C VAL A 258 -16.82 -14.00 -5.84
N LEU A 259 -15.65 -13.52 -6.25
CA LEU A 259 -14.90 -14.07 -7.37
C LEU A 259 -14.21 -15.37 -6.97
N ILE A 260 -14.58 -16.47 -7.62
CA ILE A 260 -13.99 -17.79 -7.41
C ILE A 260 -13.11 -18.12 -8.63
N PRO A 261 -11.83 -18.46 -8.45
CA PRO A 261 -10.97 -18.87 -9.57
C PRO A 261 -11.41 -20.22 -10.14
N GLU A 262 -11.46 -20.33 -11.47
CA GLU A 262 -11.90 -21.54 -12.20
C GLU A 262 -11.04 -22.79 -11.89
N ASN A 263 -9.83 -22.63 -11.37
CA ASN A 263 -8.90 -23.73 -11.03
C ASN A 263 -8.87 -24.05 -9.52
N SER A 264 -9.99 -23.93 -8.80
CA SER A 264 -10.05 -24.23 -7.35
C SER A 264 -10.57 -25.63 -6.99
N GLU A 265 -10.67 -26.53 -7.97
CA GLU A 265 -10.87 -27.98 -7.75
C GLU A 265 -9.62 -28.68 -7.19
#